data_AF-A0A3D2AXF7-F1
#
_entry.id   AF-A0A3D2AXF7-F1
#
_cell.length_a   1.000
_cell.length_b   1.000
_cell.length_c   1.000
_cell.angle_alpha   90.00
_cell.angle_beta   90.00
_cell.angle_gamma   90.00
#
_symmetry.space_group_name_H-M   'P 1'
#
loop_
_entity.id
_entity.type
_entity.pdbx_description
1 polymer ?
#
loop_
_entity_poly.entity_id
_entity_poly.type
_entity_poly.pdbx_seq_one_letter_code
_entity_poly.pdbx_strand_id
1 'polypeptide(L)'
;MTATMIALRQHHHRLTRLTLALGLITGLLMPNQGLAQERQEDPRVGLAAGFLDAGQAVHNMELVRNLPKPEGFYDPEQPAGAPRTPPPPEPAEGEEAPPRPPQGLSYTNSDLAFIDNYMFVGNYHGFNTYSVEDPEEVERLASFVCPGGQGDVSVYGDLLFMSVEQTRGRLDCGVGGVEEPISSERFRGVRIFDISDIRRPQQVAAIQTCRGSHTHTVVPDPNDPNNVYIYGQGTGSVRDGEELAGCIDL
;
A
#
# COMPACT_ATOMS: atom_id res chain seq x y z
N MET A 1 0.01 -1.41 14.85
CA MET A 1 -1.08 -2.40 14.98
C MET A 1 -0.91 -3.37 13.83
N THR A 2 -0.51 -4.61 14.12
CA THR A 2 -0.20 -5.64 13.10
C THR A 2 -1.48 -6.42 12.82
N ALA A 3 -2.03 -6.31 11.61
CA ALA A 3 -3.09 -7.19 11.15
C ALA A 3 -2.45 -8.35 10.38
N THR A 4 -2.47 -9.55 10.97
CA THR A 4 -2.09 -10.80 10.31
C THR A 4 -3.39 -11.51 9.92
N MET A 5 -3.68 -11.61 8.62
CA MET A 5 -4.71 -12.53 8.14
C MET A 5 -4.07 -13.86 7.75
N ILE A 6 -4.58 -14.95 8.33
CA ILE A 6 -4.21 -16.33 8.02
C ILE A 6 -5.48 -16.99 7.45
N ALA A 7 -5.45 -17.40 6.18
CA ALA A 7 -6.44 -18.32 5.63
C ALA A 7 -5.95 -19.77 5.86
N LEU A 8 -6.62 -20.52 6.73
CA LEU A 8 -6.30 -21.92 7.04
C LEU A 8 -7.05 -22.86 6.08
N ARG A 9 -6.31 -23.69 5.33
CA ARG A 9 -6.85 -24.89 4.67
C ARG A 9 -6.48 -26.11 5.50
N GLN A 10 -7.46 -26.74 6.14
CA GLN A 10 -7.24 -27.95 6.95
C GLN A 10 -6.99 -29.17 6.05
N HIS A 11 -5.80 -29.77 6.13
CA HIS A 11 -5.55 -31.11 5.60
C HIS A 11 -5.62 -32.14 6.72
N HIS A 12 -6.63 -33.01 6.66
CA HIS A 12 -6.76 -34.19 7.52
C HIS A 12 -5.84 -35.32 7.02
N HIS A 13 -4.79 -35.65 7.76
CA HIS A 13 -4.04 -36.90 7.56
C HIS A 13 -4.51 -37.98 8.55
N ARG A 14 -4.99 -39.09 7.99
CA ARG A 14 -5.30 -40.34 8.71
C ARG A 14 -4.02 -41.03 9.14
N LEU A 15 -3.88 -41.34 10.44
CA LEU A 15 -2.77 -42.11 10.99
C LEU A 15 -3.04 -43.63 10.87
N THR A 16 -2.12 -44.33 10.21
CA THR A 16 -2.04 -45.79 10.18
C THR A 16 -1.19 -46.29 11.36
N ARG A 17 -1.68 -47.30 12.08
CA ARG A 17 -1.07 -47.90 13.27
C ARG A 17 0.23 -48.65 12.94
N LEU A 18 1.28 -48.48 13.73
CA LEU A 18 2.47 -49.35 13.72
C LEU A 18 2.75 -49.92 15.11
N THR A 19 3.06 -51.22 15.10
CA THR A 19 3.19 -52.17 16.21
C THR A 19 4.36 -51.91 17.16
N LEU A 20 4.13 -52.20 18.45
CA LEU A 20 5.06 -52.12 19.57
C LEU A 20 6.00 -53.34 19.58
N ALA A 21 7.32 -53.12 19.71
CA ALA A 21 8.25 -54.15 20.15
C ALA A 21 9.28 -53.56 21.12
N LEU A 22 9.35 -54.20 22.29
CA LEU A 22 10.14 -53.88 23.48
C LEU A 22 11.61 -54.31 23.29
N GLY A 23 12.58 -53.50 23.72
CA GLY A 23 14.00 -53.88 23.73
C GLY A 23 14.84 -53.01 24.68
N LEU A 24 15.54 -53.67 25.60
CA LEU A 24 16.16 -53.21 26.86
C LEU A 24 17.10 -51.98 26.84
N ILE A 25 17.08 -51.31 28.00
CA ILE A 25 17.90 -50.19 28.48
C ILE A 25 19.34 -50.63 28.81
N THR A 26 20.35 -49.91 28.30
CA THR A 26 21.69 -49.84 28.92
C THR A 26 22.36 -48.49 28.64
N GLY A 27 22.75 -47.77 29.71
CA GLY A 27 23.85 -46.80 29.70
C GLY A 27 23.45 -45.32 29.67
N LEU A 28 23.26 -44.72 30.86
CA LEU A 28 23.27 -43.26 31.02
C LEU A 28 24.68 -42.70 30.74
N LEU A 29 24.85 -42.09 29.58
CA LEU A 29 25.64 -40.87 29.41
C LEU A 29 24.63 -39.82 29.00
N MET A 30 24.24 -38.92 29.91
CA MET A 30 23.40 -37.79 29.54
C MET A 30 24.29 -36.76 28.87
N PRO A 31 24.27 -36.59 27.53
CA PRO A 31 24.75 -35.35 26.96
C PRO A 31 23.92 -34.24 27.61
N ASN A 32 24.60 -33.19 28.05
CA ASN A 32 23.98 -31.95 28.46
C ASN A 32 23.27 -31.39 27.23
N GLN A 33 22.05 -31.88 26.96
CA GLN A 33 21.14 -31.29 26.00
C GLN A 33 20.55 -30.07 26.70
N GLY A 34 21.42 -29.08 26.92
CA GLY A 34 20.95 -27.72 26.74
C GLY A 34 20.22 -27.74 25.42
N LEU A 35 18.95 -27.35 25.42
CA LEU A 35 18.17 -27.19 24.22
C LEU A 35 18.95 -26.21 23.35
N ALA A 36 19.86 -26.74 22.53
CA ALA A 36 20.37 -26.08 21.36
C ALA A 36 19.13 -25.99 20.50
N GLN A 37 18.36 -24.93 20.73
CA GLN A 37 17.36 -24.46 19.81
C GLN A 37 18.11 -24.38 18.50
N GLU A 38 17.85 -25.36 17.63
CA GLU A 38 18.41 -25.42 16.30
C GLU A 38 18.22 -24.01 15.75
N ARG A 39 19.32 -23.28 15.56
CA ARG A 39 19.25 -21.88 15.17
C ARG A 39 18.81 -21.94 13.72
N GLN A 40 17.50 -21.97 13.51
CA GLN A 40 16.91 -22.02 12.18
C GLN A 40 17.56 -20.90 11.39
N GLU A 41 18.36 -21.27 10.40
CA GLU A 41 19.07 -20.30 9.58
C GLU A 41 18.02 -19.44 8.90
N ASP A 42 18.07 -18.14 9.15
CA ASP A 42 17.11 -17.21 8.59
C ASP A 42 17.34 -17.14 7.08
N PRO A 43 16.40 -17.63 6.25
CA PRO A 43 16.59 -17.72 4.80
C PRO A 43 16.72 -16.34 4.13
N ARG A 44 16.51 -15.24 4.88
CA ARG A 44 16.69 -13.86 4.41
C ARG A 44 18.14 -13.40 4.44
N VAL A 45 19.03 -14.10 5.17
CA VAL A 45 20.45 -13.72 5.27
C VAL A 45 21.18 -14.11 3.99
N GLY A 46 21.85 -13.13 3.35
CA GLY A 46 22.65 -13.36 2.15
C GLY A 46 21.89 -13.32 0.83
N LEU A 47 20.61 -12.92 0.83
CA LEU A 47 19.86 -12.69 -0.41
C LEU A 47 20.57 -11.63 -1.28
N ALA A 48 20.65 -11.90 -2.59
CA ALA A 48 21.24 -10.99 -3.54
C ALA A 48 20.43 -9.68 -3.62
N ALA A 49 21.11 -8.54 -3.76
CA ALA A 49 20.43 -7.30 -4.11
C ALA A 49 19.97 -7.33 -5.58
N GLY A 50 18.92 -6.58 -5.91
CA GLY A 50 18.40 -6.46 -7.28
C GLY A 50 17.16 -5.57 -7.32
N PHE A 51 16.77 -5.10 -8.51
CA PHE A 51 15.50 -4.38 -8.70
C PHE A 51 14.42 -5.30 -9.26
N LEU A 52 14.75 -6.08 -10.30
CA LEU A 52 13.85 -7.06 -10.92
C LEU A 52 14.22 -8.51 -10.56
N ASP A 53 15.42 -8.71 -10.04
CA ASP A 53 16.08 -10.01 -9.84
C ASP A 53 16.67 -10.17 -8.42
N ALA A 54 16.15 -9.40 -7.46
CA ALA A 54 16.55 -9.53 -6.05
C ALA A 54 16.36 -10.98 -5.56
N GLY A 55 17.25 -11.43 -4.67
CA GLY A 55 17.08 -12.70 -3.98
C GLY A 55 15.79 -12.72 -3.18
N GLN A 56 15.10 -13.86 -3.19
CA GLN A 56 13.81 -14.03 -2.53
C GLN A 56 13.88 -15.14 -1.49
N ALA A 57 13.16 -14.96 -0.38
CA ALA A 57 12.87 -15.99 0.60
C ALA A 57 11.37 -16.01 0.86
N VAL A 58 10.77 -17.20 0.83
CA VAL A 58 9.33 -17.39 1.01
C VAL A 58 9.11 -18.49 2.05
N HIS A 59 8.13 -18.30 2.92
CA HIS A 59 7.74 -19.27 3.94
C HIS A 59 6.22 -19.33 4.05
N ASN A 60 5.64 -20.54 3.96
CA ASN A 60 4.19 -20.81 3.97
C ASN A 60 3.36 -20.04 2.93
N MET A 61 4.01 -19.53 1.88
CA MET A 61 3.38 -18.85 0.75
C MET A 61 4.02 -19.35 -0.54
N GLU A 62 3.39 -19.06 -1.66
CA GLU A 62 3.91 -19.33 -2.99
C GLU A 62 3.85 -18.03 -3.80
N LEU A 63 4.96 -17.67 -4.45
CA LEU A 63 4.96 -16.58 -5.41
C LEU A 63 4.39 -17.09 -6.72
N VAL A 64 3.12 -16.81 -6.99
CA VAL A 64 2.44 -17.23 -8.23
C VAL A 64 2.74 -16.27 -9.39
N ARG A 65 2.81 -14.96 -9.11
CA ARG A 65 3.05 -13.94 -10.14
C ARG A 65 3.80 -12.74 -9.59
N ASN A 66 4.69 -12.18 -10.41
CA ASN A 66 5.29 -10.86 -10.22
C ASN A 66 4.92 -9.98 -11.41
N LEU A 67 4.32 -8.82 -11.14
CA LEU A 67 3.92 -7.85 -12.16
C LEU A 67 4.73 -6.56 -11.98
N PRO A 68 5.37 -6.03 -13.05
CA PRO A 68 5.99 -4.72 -12.99
C PRO A 68 4.92 -3.64 -12.80
N LYS A 69 5.35 -2.45 -12.33
CA LYS A 69 4.45 -1.30 -12.29
C LYS A 69 3.99 -0.94 -13.71
N PRO A 70 2.70 -0.63 -13.90
CA PRO A 70 2.20 -0.22 -15.20
C PRO A 70 2.74 1.15 -15.62
N GLU A 71 2.68 1.43 -16.93
CA GLU A 71 2.99 2.75 -17.48
C GLU A 71 2.20 3.86 -16.76
N GLY A 72 2.87 5.00 -16.51
CA GLY A 72 2.32 6.10 -15.73
C GLY A 72 2.48 5.94 -14.20
N PHE A 73 2.95 4.78 -13.72
CA PHE A 73 3.18 4.50 -12.30
C PHE A 73 4.66 4.27 -11.95
N TYR A 74 5.57 4.78 -12.78
CA TYR A 74 7.00 4.86 -12.51
C TYR A 74 7.62 5.96 -13.40
N ASP A 75 8.84 6.39 -13.07
CA ASP A 75 9.65 7.24 -13.93
C ASP A 75 10.38 6.35 -14.95
N PRO A 76 10.13 6.48 -16.28
CA PRO A 76 10.81 5.68 -17.30
C PRO A 76 12.32 5.85 -17.34
N GLU A 77 12.84 7.03 -16.95
CA GLU A 77 14.28 7.29 -16.89
C GLU A 77 14.90 6.74 -15.61
N GLN A 78 14.09 6.57 -14.55
CA GLN A 78 14.51 6.05 -13.25
C GLN A 78 13.50 5.02 -12.70
N PRO A 79 13.37 3.84 -13.33
CA PRO A 79 12.34 2.86 -12.97
C PRO A 79 12.52 2.28 -11.56
N ALA A 80 13.77 2.22 -11.07
CA ALA A 80 14.10 1.82 -9.71
C ALA A 80 13.99 2.97 -8.68
N GLY A 81 13.64 4.18 -9.14
CA GLY A 81 13.70 5.41 -8.36
C GLY A 81 15.11 6.00 -8.28
N ALA A 82 15.18 7.28 -7.91
CA ALA A 82 16.44 7.97 -7.67
C ALA A 82 17.11 7.44 -6.39
N PRO A 83 18.45 7.24 -6.37
CA PRO A 83 19.18 6.94 -5.15
C PRO A 83 18.89 8.01 -4.08
N ARG A 84 18.64 7.58 -2.84
CA ARG A 84 18.55 8.51 -1.72
C ARG A 84 19.94 9.06 -1.42
N THR A 85 20.22 10.26 -1.90
CA THR A 85 21.40 11.03 -1.49
C THR A 85 21.06 11.86 -0.25
N PRO A 86 22.02 12.10 0.67
CA PRO A 86 21.83 13.05 1.75
C PRO A 86 21.36 14.40 1.19
N PRO A 87 20.41 15.08 1.87
CA PRO A 87 20.00 16.41 1.43
C PRO A 87 21.23 17.33 1.37
N PRO A 88 21.28 18.27 0.42
CA PRO A 88 22.26 19.35 0.45
C PRO A 88 22.20 20.07 1.80
N PRO A 89 23.31 20.65 2.29
CA PRO A 89 23.25 21.55 3.45
C PRO A 89 22.20 22.64 3.21
N GLU A 90 21.54 23.08 4.28
CA GLU A 90 20.57 24.18 4.15
C GLU A 90 21.25 25.42 3.57
N PRO A 91 20.60 26.13 2.62
CA PRO A 91 21.13 27.35 2.06
C PRO A 91 21.33 28.40 3.17
N ALA A 92 22.35 29.25 3.01
CA ALA A 92 22.54 30.38 3.92
C ALA A 92 21.34 31.35 3.83
N GLU A 93 21.09 32.11 4.90
CA GLU A 93 20.03 33.13 4.89
C GLU A 93 20.19 34.08 3.69
N GLY A 94 19.18 34.09 2.80
CA GLY A 94 19.16 34.93 1.60
C GLY A 94 19.59 34.24 0.30
N GLU A 95 19.95 32.95 0.33
CA GLU A 95 20.20 32.16 -0.88
C GLU A 95 18.95 31.37 -1.31
N GLU A 96 18.70 31.31 -2.63
CA GLU A 96 17.68 30.40 -3.17
C GLU A 96 18.09 28.96 -2.89
N ALA A 97 17.18 28.21 -2.27
CA ALA A 97 17.37 26.79 -2.08
C ALA A 97 17.54 26.13 -3.46
N PRO A 98 18.58 25.29 -3.66
CA PRO A 98 18.70 24.55 -4.90
C PRO A 98 17.43 23.71 -5.12
N PRO A 99 17.00 23.50 -6.37
CA PRO A 99 15.86 22.64 -6.66
C PRO A 99 16.13 21.29 -6.02
N ARG A 100 15.31 20.94 -5.01
CA ARG A 100 15.43 19.62 -4.39
C ARG A 100 15.22 18.61 -5.52
N PRO A 101 16.17 17.67 -5.75
CA PRO A 101 15.91 16.58 -6.68
C PRO A 101 14.60 15.92 -6.28
N PRO A 102 13.85 15.28 -7.20
CA PRO A 102 12.63 14.56 -6.87
C PRO A 102 12.90 13.54 -5.75
N GLN A 103 12.72 13.98 -4.51
CA GLN A 103 13.03 13.20 -3.33
C GLN A 103 11.75 12.43 -3.04
N GLY A 104 11.82 11.13 -3.27
CA GLY A 104 10.99 10.20 -2.53
C GLY A 104 9.95 9.44 -3.33
N LEU A 105 8.92 9.06 -2.58
CA LEU A 105 8.00 7.97 -2.82
C LEU A 105 6.99 8.25 -3.96
N SER A 106 7.34 9.07 -4.97
CA SER A 106 6.44 9.65 -5.98
C SER A 106 5.49 8.64 -6.65
N TYR A 107 5.96 7.42 -6.88
CA TYR A 107 5.20 6.32 -7.48
C TYR A 107 5.11 5.09 -6.57
N THR A 108 5.09 5.30 -5.26
CA THR A 108 5.04 4.22 -4.28
C THR A 108 3.66 3.59 -4.25
N ASN A 109 3.62 2.26 -4.30
CA ASN A 109 2.41 1.51 -3.97
C ASN A 109 2.25 1.56 -2.45
N SER A 110 1.04 1.86 -1.99
CA SER A 110 0.77 2.16 -0.59
C SER A 110 -0.12 1.14 0.07
N ASP A 111 -1.12 0.65 -0.66
CA ASP A 111 -2.19 -0.16 -0.07
C ASP A 111 -2.83 -1.11 -1.09
N LEU A 112 -3.55 -2.10 -0.58
CA LEU A 112 -4.28 -3.10 -1.35
C LEU A 112 -5.70 -3.26 -0.80
N ALA A 113 -6.68 -3.24 -1.70
CA ALA A 113 -8.05 -3.61 -1.37
C ALA A 113 -8.56 -4.71 -2.30
N PHE A 114 -9.52 -5.50 -1.82
CA PHE A 114 -10.10 -6.62 -2.56
C PHE A 114 -11.62 -6.58 -2.46
N ILE A 115 -12.30 -6.91 -3.56
CA ILE A 115 -13.72 -7.27 -3.58
C ILE A 115 -13.89 -8.38 -4.61
N ASP A 116 -14.56 -9.47 -4.23
CA ASP A 116 -14.70 -10.67 -5.05
C ASP A 116 -13.34 -11.14 -5.64
N ASN A 117 -13.25 -11.21 -6.97
CA ASN A 117 -12.05 -11.60 -7.72
C ASN A 117 -11.23 -10.39 -8.21
N TYR A 118 -11.43 -9.21 -7.63
CA TYR A 118 -10.75 -7.99 -8.05
C TYR A 118 -9.82 -7.46 -6.97
N MET A 119 -8.66 -6.99 -7.40
CA MET A 119 -7.66 -6.35 -6.56
C MET A 119 -7.45 -4.90 -7.02
N PHE A 120 -7.37 -4.00 -6.05
CA PHE A 120 -7.09 -2.59 -6.24
C PHE A 120 -5.76 -2.27 -5.58
N VAL A 121 -4.84 -1.69 -6.35
CA VAL A 121 -3.51 -1.33 -5.87
C VAL A 121 -3.40 0.18 -5.81
N GLY A 122 -3.41 0.70 -4.59
CA GLY A 122 -3.20 2.10 -4.28
C GLY A 122 -1.79 2.56 -4.58
N ASN A 123 -1.64 3.76 -5.13
CA ASN A 123 -0.36 4.36 -5.44
C ASN A 123 -0.38 5.89 -5.25
N TYR A 124 0.78 6.47 -4.96
CA TYR A 124 0.92 7.93 -4.83
C TYR A 124 0.56 8.71 -6.11
N HIS A 125 0.46 8.03 -7.25
CA HIS A 125 0.08 8.55 -8.55
C HIS A 125 -1.34 8.17 -9.02
N GLY A 126 -2.13 7.46 -8.20
CA GLY A 126 -3.48 7.01 -8.52
C GLY A 126 -3.73 5.58 -8.04
N PHE A 127 -4.39 4.76 -8.84
CA PHE A 127 -4.55 3.33 -8.52
C PHE A 127 -4.65 2.46 -9.76
N ASN A 128 -4.45 1.17 -9.57
CA ASN A 128 -4.58 0.15 -10.62
C ASN A 128 -5.60 -0.91 -10.20
N THR A 129 -6.35 -1.43 -11.17
CA THR A 129 -7.34 -2.48 -10.93
C THR A 129 -6.93 -3.76 -11.68
N TYR A 130 -7.13 -4.90 -11.04
CA TYR A 130 -6.73 -6.20 -11.57
C TYR A 130 -7.85 -7.22 -11.37
N SER A 131 -8.04 -8.11 -12.34
CA SER A 131 -8.69 -9.39 -12.12
C SER A 131 -7.67 -10.36 -11.57
N VAL A 132 -8.01 -11.00 -10.46
CA VAL A 132 -7.23 -12.06 -9.80
C VAL A 132 -8.02 -13.37 -9.72
N GLU A 133 -9.01 -13.55 -10.61
CA GLU A 133 -9.80 -14.77 -10.73
C GLU A 133 -8.91 -16.00 -11.00
N ASP A 134 -7.96 -15.84 -11.92
CA ASP A 134 -6.86 -16.78 -12.11
C ASP A 134 -5.55 -16.15 -11.58
N PRO A 135 -4.98 -16.66 -10.48
CA PRO A 135 -3.74 -16.11 -9.91
C PRO A 135 -2.51 -16.33 -10.81
N GLU A 136 -2.55 -17.30 -11.74
CA GLU A 136 -1.48 -17.51 -12.73
C GLU A 136 -1.60 -16.54 -13.92
N GLU A 137 -2.82 -16.08 -14.22
CA GLU A 137 -3.17 -15.16 -15.32
C GLU A 137 -3.81 -13.84 -14.84
N VAL A 138 -3.13 -13.13 -13.93
CA VAL A 138 -3.59 -11.82 -13.45
C VAL A 138 -3.71 -10.80 -14.60
N GLU A 139 -4.94 -10.31 -14.86
CA GLU A 139 -5.23 -9.30 -15.88
C GLU A 139 -5.31 -7.91 -15.24
N ARG A 140 -4.54 -6.94 -15.74
CA ARG A 140 -4.74 -5.52 -15.39
C ARG A 140 -5.95 -4.98 -16.16
N LEU A 141 -6.95 -4.50 -15.44
CA LEU A 141 -8.21 -4.01 -16.00
C LEU A 141 -8.17 -2.51 -16.30
N ALA A 142 -7.64 -1.71 -15.37
CA ALA A 142 -7.47 -0.27 -15.55
C ALA A 142 -6.27 0.28 -14.77
N SER A 143 -5.80 1.43 -15.26
CA SER A 143 -4.77 2.26 -14.61
C SER A 143 -5.33 3.68 -14.53
N PHE A 144 -5.75 4.08 -13.34
CA PHE A 144 -6.36 5.39 -13.12
C PHE A 144 -5.31 6.36 -12.58
N VAL A 145 -4.82 7.25 -13.44
CA VAL A 145 -3.83 8.27 -13.08
C VAL A 145 -4.53 9.43 -12.39
N CYS A 146 -4.23 9.62 -11.10
CA CYS A 146 -4.76 10.71 -10.31
C CYS A 146 -3.81 11.03 -9.17
N PRO A 147 -2.81 11.89 -9.41
CA PRO A 147 -1.77 12.09 -8.44
C PRO A 147 -2.24 12.86 -7.20
N GLY A 148 -1.69 12.47 -6.05
CA GLY A 148 -2.06 13.07 -4.77
C GLY A 148 -1.28 12.54 -3.57
N GLY A 149 -0.46 11.50 -3.75
CA GLY A 149 0.23 10.83 -2.65
C GLY A 149 -0.70 10.05 -1.74
N GLN A 150 -0.12 9.24 -0.87
CA GLN A 150 -0.80 8.24 -0.05
C GLN A 150 -1.46 7.19 -0.92
N GLY A 151 -2.64 7.44 -1.47
CA GLY A 151 -3.31 6.49 -2.36
C GLY A 151 -3.79 5.25 -1.63
N ASP A 152 -3.90 5.26 -0.30
CA ASP A 152 -4.49 4.17 0.47
C ASP A 152 -5.94 3.96 0.02
N VAL A 153 -6.34 2.71 -0.21
CA VAL A 153 -7.60 2.38 -0.87
C VAL A 153 -8.46 1.45 -0.01
N SER A 154 -9.77 1.66 -0.07
CA SER A 154 -10.75 0.69 0.42
C SER A 154 -11.92 0.62 -0.54
N VAL A 155 -12.62 -0.51 -0.55
CA VAL A 155 -13.76 -0.75 -1.43
C VAL A 155 -14.98 -1.19 -0.63
N TYR A 156 -16.16 -0.72 -1.03
CA TYR A 156 -17.44 -1.11 -0.44
C TYR A 156 -18.53 -1.04 -1.51
N GLY A 157 -19.08 -2.21 -1.88
CA GLY A 157 -19.98 -2.32 -3.02
C GLY A 157 -19.30 -1.78 -4.29
N ASP A 158 -20.00 -0.90 -4.99
CA ASP A 158 -19.51 -0.27 -6.22
C ASP A 158 -18.68 1.01 -5.98
N LEU A 159 -18.20 1.25 -4.76
CA LEU A 159 -17.41 2.43 -4.41
C LEU A 159 -15.99 2.08 -4.02
N LEU A 160 -15.05 2.88 -4.52
CA LEU A 160 -13.66 2.91 -4.06
C LEU A 160 -13.36 4.25 -3.39
N PHE A 161 -12.78 4.17 -2.21
CA PHE A 161 -12.33 5.31 -1.41
C PHE A 161 -10.80 5.40 -1.51
N MET A 162 -10.26 6.59 -1.76
CA MET A 162 -8.81 6.79 -1.88
C MET A 162 -8.34 7.98 -1.06
N SER A 163 -7.38 7.75 -0.17
CA SER A 163 -6.72 8.78 0.63
C SER A 163 -5.75 9.62 -0.21
N VAL A 164 -5.77 10.94 -0.01
CA VAL A 164 -4.88 11.92 -0.64
C VAL A 164 -4.41 12.95 0.37
N GLU A 165 -3.11 13.18 0.45
CA GLU A 165 -2.54 14.12 1.44
C GLU A 165 -1.55 15.13 0.86
N GLN A 166 -0.87 14.81 -0.25
CA GLN A 166 0.14 15.71 -0.81
C GLN A 166 -0.51 16.97 -1.35
N THR A 167 0.19 18.08 -1.19
CA THR A 167 -0.26 19.40 -1.64
C THR A 167 -0.46 19.45 -3.15
N ARG A 168 0.35 18.73 -3.93
CA ARG A 168 0.21 18.71 -5.40
C ARG A 168 -1.06 18.05 -5.94
N GLY A 169 -1.90 17.44 -5.11
CA GLY A 169 -3.13 16.79 -5.58
C GLY A 169 -4.10 17.81 -6.18
N ARG A 170 -4.68 17.51 -7.35
CA ARG A 170 -5.70 18.35 -8.01
C ARG A 170 -7.09 17.73 -7.98
N LEU A 171 -8.13 18.54 -7.83
CA LEU A 171 -9.54 18.08 -7.83
C LEU A 171 -9.90 17.30 -9.11
N ASP A 172 -9.39 17.74 -10.25
CA ASP A 172 -9.61 17.17 -11.59
C ASP A 172 -8.68 16.00 -11.96
N CYS A 173 -7.86 15.52 -11.01
CA CYS A 173 -6.84 14.49 -11.25
C CYS A 173 -5.74 14.87 -12.26
N GLY A 174 -5.60 16.16 -12.60
CA GLY A 174 -4.53 16.62 -13.49
C GLY A 174 -3.13 16.30 -12.97
N VAL A 175 -2.20 16.02 -13.89
CA VAL A 175 -0.80 15.65 -13.56
C VAL A 175 0.12 16.84 -13.34
N GLY A 176 -0.32 18.06 -13.66
CA GLY A 176 0.47 19.28 -13.54
C GLY A 176 0.75 19.74 -12.11
N GLY A 177 0.06 19.17 -11.11
CA GLY A 177 0.22 19.56 -9.71
C GLY A 177 -0.40 20.91 -9.36
N VAL A 178 -0.05 21.42 -8.17
CA VAL A 178 -0.44 22.74 -7.67
C VAL A 178 0.77 23.32 -6.92
N GLU A 179 1.30 24.44 -7.42
CA GLU A 179 2.52 25.07 -6.89
C GLU A 179 2.22 26.24 -5.95
N GLU A 180 1.11 26.93 -6.18
CA GLU A 180 0.69 28.08 -5.39
C GLU A 180 0.46 27.66 -3.93
N PRO A 181 0.68 28.53 -2.93
CA PRO A 181 0.37 28.21 -1.53
C PRO A 181 -1.13 27.97 -1.29
N ILE A 182 -1.98 28.75 -1.97
CA ILE A 182 -3.44 28.72 -1.88
C ILE A 182 -4.00 28.49 -3.28
N SER A 183 -4.78 27.43 -3.48
CA SER A 183 -5.41 27.14 -4.77
C SER A 183 -6.76 26.45 -4.64
N SER A 184 -7.73 26.93 -5.44
CA SER A 184 -9.04 26.29 -5.60
C SER A 184 -8.97 24.97 -6.37
N GLU A 185 -7.89 24.71 -7.11
CA GLU A 185 -7.69 23.45 -7.82
C GLU A 185 -7.21 22.33 -6.88
N ARG A 186 -6.69 22.66 -5.69
CA ARG A 186 -6.06 21.69 -4.80
C ARG A 186 -7.07 20.74 -4.17
N PHE A 187 -6.72 19.46 -4.18
CA PHE A 187 -7.40 18.40 -3.45
C PHE A 187 -6.51 17.76 -2.38
N ARG A 188 -7.03 17.70 -1.15
CA ARG A 188 -6.49 16.92 -0.02
C ARG A 188 -7.66 16.34 0.79
N GLY A 189 -7.71 15.03 0.97
CA GLY A 189 -8.78 14.33 1.68
C GLY A 189 -9.09 12.95 1.09
N VAL A 190 -10.37 12.58 0.99
CA VAL A 190 -10.80 11.27 0.47
C VAL A 190 -11.53 11.43 -0.85
N ARG A 191 -11.01 10.80 -1.92
CA ARG A 191 -11.72 10.67 -3.20
C ARG A 191 -12.67 9.48 -3.13
N ILE A 192 -13.78 9.60 -3.84
CA ILE A 192 -14.75 8.52 -4.00
C ILE A 192 -14.92 8.27 -5.49
N PHE A 193 -14.69 7.04 -5.90
CA PHE A 193 -14.85 6.57 -7.26
C PHE A 193 -15.99 5.56 -7.33
N ASP A 194 -16.86 5.71 -8.33
CA ASP A 194 -17.74 4.64 -8.78
C ASP A 194 -16.90 3.64 -9.60
N ILE A 195 -16.97 2.38 -9.19
CA ILE A 195 -16.28 1.24 -9.79
C ILE A 195 -17.27 0.17 -10.29
N SER A 196 -18.54 0.51 -10.52
CA SER A 196 -19.54 -0.37 -11.14
C SER A 196 -19.05 -0.95 -12.48
N ASP A 197 -18.25 -0.18 -13.22
CA ASP A 197 -17.40 -0.65 -14.31
C ASP A 197 -15.93 -0.51 -13.91
N ILE A 198 -15.33 -1.59 -13.40
CA ILE A 198 -13.94 -1.62 -12.89
C ILE A 198 -12.91 -1.26 -13.97
N ARG A 199 -13.24 -1.41 -15.26
CA ARG A 199 -12.38 -1.01 -16.38
C ARG A 199 -12.44 0.50 -16.65
N ARG A 200 -13.46 1.20 -16.12
CA ARG A 200 -13.66 2.65 -16.28
C ARG A 200 -14.11 3.32 -14.98
N PRO A 201 -13.28 3.34 -13.91
CA PRO A 201 -13.61 4.04 -12.68
C PRO A 201 -13.92 5.52 -12.92
N GLN A 202 -14.89 6.06 -12.20
CA GLN A 202 -15.29 7.47 -12.33
C GLN A 202 -15.27 8.16 -10.97
N GLN A 203 -14.57 9.29 -10.85
CA GLN A 203 -14.63 10.07 -9.61
C GLN A 203 -16.02 10.70 -9.46
N VAL A 204 -16.75 10.28 -8.44
CA VAL A 204 -18.12 10.76 -8.16
C VAL A 204 -18.16 11.78 -7.03
N ALA A 205 -17.17 11.78 -6.14
CA ALA A 205 -17.06 12.77 -5.08
C ALA A 205 -15.61 12.98 -4.61
N ALA A 206 -15.39 14.11 -3.93
CA ALA A 206 -14.12 14.51 -3.38
C ALA A 206 -14.34 15.21 -2.03
N ILE A 207 -14.04 14.54 -0.94
CA ILE A 207 -14.20 15.07 0.42
C ILE A 207 -12.91 15.76 0.84
N GLN A 208 -12.92 17.10 0.87
CA GLN A 208 -11.77 17.92 1.25
C GLN A 208 -11.65 17.98 2.78
N THR A 209 -10.42 17.86 3.30
CA THR A 209 -10.13 17.99 4.73
C THR A 209 -8.94 18.93 4.97
N CYS A 210 -8.85 19.50 6.17
CA CYS A 210 -7.83 20.49 6.50
C CYS A 210 -6.40 19.95 6.53
N ARG A 211 -6.21 18.65 6.79
CA ARG A 211 -4.88 18.02 6.83
C ARG A 211 -4.67 16.97 5.73
N GLY A 212 -5.66 16.79 4.85
CA GLY A 212 -5.70 15.68 3.90
C GLY A 212 -6.06 14.35 4.56
N SER A 213 -5.88 13.27 3.82
CA SER A 213 -6.04 11.89 4.31
C SER A 213 -4.75 11.13 4.01
N HIS A 214 -4.01 10.81 5.07
CA HIS A 214 -2.90 9.85 5.06
C HIS A 214 -3.43 8.44 4.81
N THR A 215 -4.42 8.05 5.60
CA THR A 215 -5.08 6.75 5.51
C THR A 215 -6.54 6.91 5.94
N HIS A 216 -7.38 5.92 5.68
CA HIS A 216 -8.77 5.94 6.12
C HIS A 216 -9.26 4.56 6.56
N THR A 217 -10.42 4.53 7.22
CA THR A 217 -11.10 3.27 7.56
C THR A 217 -12.56 3.38 7.15
N VAL A 218 -13.02 2.38 6.40
CA VAL A 218 -14.42 2.20 6.02
C VAL A 218 -15.14 1.41 7.11
N VAL A 219 -16.25 1.95 7.61
CA VAL A 219 -17.08 1.32 8.65
C VAL A 219 -18.53 1.28 8.17
N PRO A 220 -19.01 0.13 7.66
CA PRO A 220 -20.41 -0.05 7.31
C PRO A 220 -21.32 0.16 8.54
N ASP A 221 -22.48 0.79 8.35
CA ASP A 221 -23.46 0.91 9.43
C ASP A 221 -24.14 -0.46 9.65
N PRO A 222 -24.08 -1.04 10.87
CA PRO A 222 -24.70 -2.34 11.13
C PRO A 222 -26.23 -2.34 11.07
N ASN A 223 -26.87 -1.16 11.14
CA ASN A 223 -28.32 -1.01 11.16
C ASN A 223 -28.89 -0.36 9.88
N ASP A 224 -28.04 0.14 9.00
CA ASP A 224 -28.45 0.72 7.73
C ASP A 224 -27.49 0.38 6.59
N PRO A 225 -27.82 -0.60 5.74
CA PRO A 225 -26.93 -1.04 4.66
C PRO A 225 -26.68 0.04 3.59
N ASN A 226 -27.46 1.13 3.58
CA ASN A 226 -27.29 2.25 2.65
C ASN A 226 -26.28 3.29 3.15
N ASN A 227 -25.76 3.14 4.37
CA ASN A 227 -24.83 4.08 4.97
C ASN A 227 -23.50 3.42 5.32
N VAL A 228 -22.43 4.16 5.03
CA VAL A 228 -21.05 3.78 5.36
C VAL A 228 -20.33 5.00 5.90
N TYR A 229 -19.59 4.82 6.99
CA TYR A 229 -18.78 5.88 7.61
C TYR A 229 -17.34 5.76 7.16
N ILE A 230 -16.73 6.90 6.83
CA ILE A 230 -15.32 6.98 6.49
C ILE A 230 -14.59 7.77 7.56
N TYR A 231 -13.70 7.09 8.28
CA TYR A 231 -12.81 7.72 9.26
C TYR A 231 -11.49 8.07 8.57
N GLY A 232 -11.36 9.33 8.14
CA GLY A 232 -10.13 9.84 7.54
C GLY A 232 -9.11 10.23 8.61
N GLN A 233 -7.86 9.83 8.42
CA GLN A 233 -6.72 10.24 9.24
C GLN A 233 -5.81 11.07 8.34
N GLY A 234 -5.62 12.35 8.67
CA GLY A 234 -4.65 13.23 8.01
C GLY A 234 -3.50 13.61 8.93
N THR A 235 -2.28 13.54 8.41
CA THR A 235 -1.03 13.96 9.08
C THR A 235 -0.42 15.24 8.51
N GLY A 236 -0.93 15.74 7.38
CA GLY A 236 -0.38 16.93 6.73
C GLY A 236 -0.54 18.21 7.56
N SER A 237 0.14 19.27 7.13
CA SER A 237 -0.06 20.61 7.69
C SER A 237 -1.51 21.07 7.48
N VAL A 238 -1.99 21.91 8.39
CA VAL A 238 -3.31 22.53 8.26
C VAL A 238 -3.30 23.45 7.03
N ARG A 239 -4.33 23.34 6.19
CA ARG A 239 -4.53 24.24 5.05
C ARG A 239 -4.82 25.64 5.55
N ASP A 240 -4.43 26.62 4.74
CA ASP A 240 -4.86 27.99 4.94
C ASP A 240 -6.40 28.08 4.93
N GLY A 241 -6.97 28.91 5.80
CA GLY A 241 -8.41 29.13 5.87
C GLY A 241 -8.98 29.80 4.61
N GLU A 242 -8.15 30.54 3.86
CA GLU A 242 -8.49 31.06 2.53
C GLU A 242 -8.55 29.95 1.47
N GLU A 243 -7.82 28.86 1.65
CA GLU A 243 -7.84 27.71 0.73
C GLU A 243 -9.02 26.77 1.00
N LEU A 244 -9.33 26.52 2.27
CA LEU A 244 -10.48 25.72 2.67
C LEU A 244 -11.11 26.30 3.94
N ALA A 245 -12.33 26.81 3.80
CA ALA A 245 -13.07 27.40 4.91
C ALA A 245 -13.22 26.42 6.08
N GLY A 246 -13.00 26.92 7.30
CA GLY A 246 -13.06 26.14 8.53
C GLY A 246 -11.73 25.50 8.95
N CYS A 247 -10.69 25.60 8.13
CA CYS A 247 -9.34 25.20 8.54
C CYS A 247 -8.70 26.30 9.38
N ILE A 248 -8.28 25.93 10.59
CA ILE A 248 -7.67 26.81 11.58
C ILE A 248 -6.50 26.04 12.19
N ASP A 249 -5.33 26.66 12.23
CA ASP A 249 -4.19 26.16 13.01
C ASP A 249 -4.31 26.74 14.43
N LEU A 250 -4.58 25.87 15.41
CA LEU A 250 -4.81 26.24 16.81
C LEU A 250 -3.51 26.26 17.61
#